data_AF-A0A5N3UUU5-F1
#
_entry.id   AF-A0A5N3UUU5-F1
#
_cell.length_a   1.000
_cell.length_b   1.000
_cell.length_c   1.000
_cell.angle_alpha   90.00
_cell.angle_beta   90.00
_cell.angle_gamma   90.00
#
_symmetry.space_group_name_H-M   'P 1'
#
loop_
_entity.id
_entity.type
_entity.pdbx_description
1 polymer ?
#
loop_
_entity_poly.entity_id
_entity_poly.type
_entity_poly.pdbx_seq_one_letter_code
_entity_poly.pdbx_strand_id
1 'polypeptide(L)'
;MPHINLSFAACGFLGVYHLGAASALCKHGRKLLKDVKAFAGASAGSLVASVLLTAPQKIEECTKFTCDFAEEIRRQSFGALTPGYDFMARLRSGVESILPANAHELAHDRLHVSITNTRTGRNCLVCRFPSREHLIQHILAPNSAPIQAATAGGCFGGDSSTLHLLPTLSVLLHQFRLRSSGIRSTAGGSRRPVDEPSVFARDVHWPHLLRE
;
A
#
# COMPACT_ATOMS: atom_id res chain seq x y z
N MET A 1 -6.51 20.61 20.11
CA MET A 1 -5.27 19.97 19.62
C MET A 1 -5.29 19.97 18.10
N PRO A 2 -4.14 20.12 17.42
CA PRO A 2 -4.09 20.11 15.96
C PRO A 2 -4.66 18.80 15.40
N HIS A 3 -5.40 18.89 14.30
CA HIS A 3 -5.93 17.71 13.62
C HIS A 3 -4.79 16.97 12.93
N ILE A 4 -4.62 15.69 13.25
CA ILE A 4 -3.58 14.85 12.65
C ILE A 4 -4.21 14.00 11.55
N ASN A 5 -3.60 14.01 10.38
CA ASN A 5 -3.96 13.12 9.27
C ASN A 5 -2.78 12.23 8.95
N LEU A 6 -3.05 10.96 8.66
CA LEU A 6 -2.02 9.98 8.34
C LEU A 6 -2.20 9.48 6.92
N SER A 7 -1.17 9.59 6.08
CA SER A 7 -1.22 9.16 4.69
C SER A 7 -0.18 8.08 4.36
N PHE A 8 -0.57 7.07 3.60
CA PHE A 8 0.30 6.03 3.08
C PHE A 8 0.36 6.08 1.54
N ALA A 9 1.56 6.22 0.98
CA ALA A 9 1.74 6.37 -0.46
C ALA A 9 1.49 5.06 -1.23
N ALA A 10 1.35 5.17 -2.56
CA ALA A 10 1.33 4.00 -3.43
C ALA A 10 2.73 3.38 -3.52
N CYS A 11 2.83 2.08 -3.25
CA CYS A 11 4.12 1.39 -3.18
C CYS A 11 4.12 -0.07 -3.69
N GLY A 12 2.98 -0.58 -4.18
CA GLY A 12 2.87 -1.97 -4.67
C GLY A 12 3.32 -2.99 -3.61
N PHE A 13 4.20 -3.91 -3.98
CA PHE A 13 4.74 -4.93 -3.05
C PHE A 13 5.62 -4.36 -1.93
N LEU A 14 6.07 -3.11 -2.02
CA LEU A 14 6.71 -2.42 -0.89
C LEU A 14 5.69 -2.02 0.20
N GLY A 15 4.41 -2.42 0.05
CA GLY A 15 3.38 -2.28 1.08
C GLY A 15 3.76 -2.91 2.43
N VAL A 16 4.67 -3.89 2.44
CA VAL A 16 5.22 -4.47 3.68
C VAL A 16 5.91 -3.42 4.57
N TYR A 17 6.53 -2.38 3.99
CA TYR A 17 7.13 -1.29 4.77
C TYR A 17 6.05 -0.42 5.44
N HIS A 18 4.95 -0.16 4.74
CA HIS A 18 3.80 0.53 5.32
C HIS A 18 3.15 -0.29 6.43
N LEU A 19 3.07 -1.61 6.28
CA LEU A 19 2.59 -2.51 7.33
C LEU A 19 3.51 -2.52 8.56
N GLY A 20 4.84 -2.52 8.36
CA GLY A 20 5.81 -2.37 9.44
C GLY A 20 5.64 -1.05 10.20
N ALA A 21 5.49 0.06 9.46
CA ALA A 21 5.22 1.37 10.05
C ALA A 21 3.87 1.40 10.81
N ALA A 22 2.81 0.81 10.24
CA ALA A 22 1.51 0.71 10.88
C ALA A 22 1.56 -0.15 12.16
N SER A 23 2.32 -1.25 12.15
CA SER A 23 2.56 -2.08 13.34
C SER A 23 3.29 -1.29 14.44
N ALA A 24 4.34 -0.54 14.08
CA ALA A 24 5.04 0.33 15.02
C ALA A 24 4.13 1.42 15.60
N LEU A 25 3.26 2.02 14.79
CA LEU A 25 2.24 2.98 15.24
C LEU A 25 1.24 2.34 16.22
N CYS A 26 0.77 1.12 15.94
CA CYS A 26 -0.10 0.39 16.86
C CYS A 26 0.59 0.07 18.20
N LYS A 27 1.88 -0.29 18.16
CA LYS A 27 2.63 -0.68 19.36
C LYS A 27 3.03 0.51 20.22
N HIS A 28 3.60 1.55 19.59
CA HIS A 28 4.26 2.67 20.25
C HIS A 28 3.49 4.00 20.11
N GLY A 29 2.72 4.17 19.04
CA GLY A 29 2.02 5.40 18.66
C GLY A 29 0.56 5.48 19.09
N ARG A 30 0.09 4.68 20.05
CA ARG A 30 -1.36 4.64 20.43
C ARG A 30 -1.94 5.99 20.83
N LYS A 31 -1.16 6.86 21.49
CA LYS A 31 -1.59 8.23 21.82
C LYS A 31 -1.80 9.04 20.56
N LEU A 32 -0.83 9.02 19.63
CA LEU A 32 -0.92 9.68 18.33
C LEU A 32 -2.13 9.19 17.53
N LEU A 33 -2.35 7.87 17.44
CA LEU A 33 -3.45 7.29 16.68
C LEU A 33 -4.84 7.71 17.20
N LYS A 34 -4.98 8.03 18.49
CA LYS A 34 -6.24 8.57 19.05
C LYS A 34 -6.58 9.96 18.52
N ASP A 35 -5.56 10.74 18.16
CA ASP A 35 -5.71 12.09 17.66
C ASP A 35 -5.81 12.14 16.12
N VAL A 36 -5.61 11.02 15.43
CA VAL A 36 -5.76 10.93 13.96
C VAL A 36 -7.23 10.99 13.57
N LYS A 37 -7.58 12.02 12.79
CA LYS A 37 -8.94 12.25 12.30
C LYS A 37 -9.19 11.56 10.97
N ALA A 38 -8.26 11.70 10.03
CA ALA A 38 -8.35 11.09 8.72
C ALA A 38 -7.11 10.26 8.37
N PHE A 39 -7.37 9.19 7.64
CA PHE A 39 -6.39 8.33 7.00
C PHE A 39 -6.51 8.53 5.49
N ALA A 40 -5.39 8.48 4.79
CA ALA A 40 -5.37 8.54 3.34
C ALA A 40 -4.44 7.47 2.76
N GLY A 41 -4.70 7.02 1.55
CA GLY A 41 -3.74 6.22 0.83
C GLY A 41 -4.09 5.92 -0.61
N ALA A 42 -3.14 5.31 -1.31
CA ALA A 42 -3.28 4.89 -2.71
C ALA A 42 -2.72 3.48 -2.89
N SER A 43 -3.38 2.63 -3.70
CA SER A 43 -2.95 1.25 -3.96
C SER A 43 -2.66 0.47 -2.65
N ALA A 44 -1.49 -0.13 -2.50
CA ALA A 44 -1.09 -0.81 -1.26
C ALA A 44 -1.18 0.11 -0.02
N GLY A 45 -0.91 1.41 -0.17
CA GLY A 45 -1.08 2.39 0.91
C GLY A 45 -2.54 2.55 1.36
N SER A 46 -3.51 2.52 0.43
CA SER A 46 -4.94 2.55 0.80
C SER A 46 -5.38 1.29 1.54
N LEU A 47 -4.80 0.12 1.20
CA LEU A 47 -5.05 -1.11 1.96
C LEU A 47 -4.55 -0.96 3.41
N VAL A 48 -3.30 -0.53 3.60
CA VAL A 48 -2.73 -0.34 4.94
C VAL A 48 -3.48 0.72 5.74
N ALA A 49 -3.83 1.85 5.11
CA ALA A 49 -4.64 2.89 5.72
C ALA A 49 -6.01 2.35 6.19
N SER A 50 -6.64 1.52 5.36
CA SER A 50 -7.92 0.88 5.69
C SER A 50 -7.78 -0.08 6.87
N VAL A 51 -6.78 -0.97 6.85
CA VAL A 51 -6.55 -1.93 7.93
C VAL A 51 -6.21 -1.21 9.24
N LEU A 52 -5.33 -0.22 9.22
CA LEU A 52 -4.95 0.54 10.42
C LEU A 52 -6.15 1.29 11.03
N LEU A 53 -7.04 1.81 10.19
CA LEU A 53 -8.26 2.50 10.63
C LEU A 53 -9.32 1.53 11.17
N THR A 54 -9.61 0.45 10.45
CA THR A 54 -10.80 -0.39 10.72
C THR A 54 -10.51 -1.64 11.52
N ALA A 55 -9.28 -2.16 11.45
CA ALA A 55 -8.88 -3.40 12.09
C ALA A 55 -7.36 -3.39 12.44
N PRO A 56 -6.89 -2.49 13.31
CA PRO A 56 -5.47 -2.39 13.68
C PRO A 56 -4.90 -3.70 14.26
N GLN A 57 -5.74 -4.53 14.88
CA GLN A 57 -5.41 -5.86 15.38
C GLN A 57 -5.11 -6.88 14.28
N LYS A 58 -5.51 -6.62 13.03
CA LYS A 58 -5.29 -7.49 11.87
C LYS A 58 -4.03 -7.13 11.06
N ILE A 59 -3.22 -6.16 11.52
CA ILE A 59 -2.01 -5.74 10.79
C ILE A 59 -1.00 -6.88 10.63
N GLU A 60 -0.79 -7.70 11.66
CA GLU A 60 0.13 -8.84 11.57
C GLU A 60 -0.36 -9.89 10.57
N GLU A 61 -1.66 -10.18 10.57
CA GLU A 61 -2.29 -11.07 9.58
C GLU A 61 -2.17 -10.51 8.16
N CYS A 62 -2.41 -9.20 7.99
CA CYS A 62 -2.22 -8.51 6.72
C CYS A 62 -0.75 -8.53 6.25
N THR A 63 0.19 -8.47 7.19
CA THR A 63 1.63 -8.58 6.91
C THR A 63 1.97 -9.96 6.42
N LYS A 64 1.50 -11.00 7.13
CA LYS A 64 1.68 -12.38 6.73
C LYS A 64 1.10 -12.65 5.34
N PHE A 65 -0.15 -12.23 5.11
CA PHE A 65 -0.79 -12.36 3.80
C PHE A 65 0.03 -11.68 2.70
N THR A 66 0.54 -10.47 2.94
CA THR A 66 1.34 -9.73 1.95
C THR A 66 2.64 -10.46 1.61
N CYS A 67 3.33 -11.01 2.61
CA CYS A 67 4.55 -11.79 2.41
C CYS A 67 4.26 -13.08 1.65
N ASP A 68 3.27 -13.86 2.10
CA ASP A 68 2.88 -15.12 1.48
C ASP A 68 2.45 -14.90 0.02
N PHE A 69 1.67 -13.85 -0.24
CA PHE A 69 1.22 -13.47 -1.59
C PHE A 69 2.40 -13.06 -2.50
N ALA A 70 3.35 -12.28 -1.98
CA ALA A 70 4.55 -11.91 -2.74
C ALA A 70 5.43 -13.12 -3.07
N GLU A 71 5.57 -14.07 -2.14
CA GLU A 71 6.28 -15.33 -2.38
C GLU A 71 5.56 -16.22 -3.40
N GLU A 72 4.25 -16.35 -3.28
CA GLU A 72 3.40 -17.10 -4.20
C GLU A 72 3.58 -16.61 -5.63
N ILE A 73 3.54 -15.29 -5.85
CA ILE A 73 3.78 -14.65 -7.14
C ILE A 73 5.20 -14.87 -7.63
N ARG A 74 6.20 -14.73 -6.76
CA ARG A 74 7.61 -14.95 -7.13
C ARG A 74 7.90 -16.38 -7.60
N ARG A 75 7.10 -17.37 -7.16
CA ARG A 75 7.24 -18.77 -7.58
C ARG A 75 6.60 -19.04 -8.95
N GLN A 76 5.73 -18.15 -9.44
CA GLN A 76 5.08 -18.33 -10.73
C GLN A 76 6.04 -18.01 -11.90
N SER A 77 5.96 -18.78 -12.98
CA SER A 77 6.88 -18.69 -14.13
C SER A 77 6.86 -17.32 -14.84
N PHE A 78 5.73 -16.61 -14.82
CA PHE A 78 5.59 -15.24 -15.33
C PHE A 78 5.07 -14.28 -14.26
N GLY A 79 5.29 -14.60 -12.98
CA GLY A 79 4.79 -13.81 -11.86
C GLY A 79 3.27 -13.67 -11.90
N ALA A 80 2.78 -12.45 -11.70
CA ALA A 80 1.35 -12.14 -11.72
C ALA A 80 0.68 -12.31 -13.10
N LEU A 81 1.48 -12.49 -14.17
CA LEU A 81 0.99 -12.69 -15.55
C LEU A 81 0.97 -14.18 -15.94
N THR A 82 1.16 -15.08 -14.98
CA THR A 82 1.19 -16.51 -15.25
C THR A 82 -0.20 -16.99 -15.69
N PRO A 83 -0.32 -17.64 -16.87
CA PRO A 83 -1.60 -18.16 -17.34
C PRO A 83 -2.24 -19.10 -16.31
N GLY A 84 -3.52 -18.88 -16.00
CA GLY A 84 -4.26 -19.64 -15.00
C GLY A 84 -4.08 -19.17 -13.54
N TYR A 85 -3.16 -18.23 -13.27
CA TYR A 85 -3.03 -17.60 -11.96
C TYR A 85 -3.90 -16.34 -11.87
N ASP A 86 -4.98 -16.39 -11.09
CA ASP A 86 -5.82 -15.22 -10.86
C ASP A 86 -5.29 -14.38 -9.70
N PHE A 87 -4.35 -13.48 -10.03
CA PHE A 87 -3.78 -12.51 -9.10
C PHE A 87 -4.85 -11.68 -8.39
N MET A 88 -5.89 -11.23 -9.12
CA MET A 88 -6.90 -10.32 -8.57
C MET A 88 -7.86 -11.05 -7.65
N ALA A 89 -8.28 -12.27 -7.99
CA ALA A 89 -9.11 -13.08 -7.11
C ALA A 89 -8.36 -13.43 -5.81
N ARG A 90 -7.07 -13.78 -5.90
CA ARG A 90 -6.26 -14.08 -4.72
C ARG A 90 -6.09 -12.86 -3.82
N LEU A 91 -5.76 -11.71 -4.40
CA LEU A 91 -5.63 -10.44 -3.65
C LEU A 91 -6.95 -10.05 -3.00
N ARG A 92 -8.06 -10.15 -3.74
CA ARG A 92 -9.40 -9.83 -3.27
C ARG A 92 -9.81 -10.69 -2.09
N SER A 93 -9.60 -12.01 -2.17
CA SER A 93 -9.88 -12.95 -1.09
C SER A 93 -9.14 -12.58 0.20
N GLY A 94 -7.88 -12.14 0.12
CA GLY A 94 -7.14 -11.67 1.29
C GLY A 94 -7.68 -10.38 1.88
N VAL A 95 -8.01 -9.39 1.04
CA VAL A 95 -8.61 -8.14 1.53
C VAL A 95 -9.98 -8.40 2.19
N GLU A 96 -10.79 -9.29 1.59
CA GLU A 96 -12.06 -9.74 2.16
C GLU A 96 -11.90 -10.54 3.46
N SER A 97 -10.79 -11.25 3.68
CA SER A 97 -10.57 -11.94 4.96
C SER A 97 -10.09 -10.99 6.06
N ILE A 98 -9.32 -9.97 5.70
CA ILE A 98 -8.69 -9.04 6.65
C ILE A 98 -9.67 -7.94 7.10
N LEU A 99 -10.44 -7.36 6.18
CA LEU A 99 -11.32 -6.23 6.51
C LEU A 99 -12.60 -6.71 7.20
N PRO A 100 -13.06 -6.03 8.27
CA PRO A 100 -14.30 -6.39 8.95
C PRO A 100 -15.54 -6.13 8.07
N ALA A 101 -16.67 -6.72 8.45
CA ALA A 101 -17.94 -6.57 7.71
C ALA A 101 -18.42 -5.10 7.63
N ASN A 102 -18.20 -4.33 8.69
CA ASN A 102 -18.55 -2.90 8.80
C ASN A 102 -17.40 -1.96 8.41
N ALA A 103 -16.37 -2.43 7.69
CA ALA A 103 -15.21 -1.61 7.33
C ALA A 103 -15.59 -0.30 6.60
N HIS A 104 -16.59 -0.35 5.73
CA HIS A 104 -17.08 0.81 4.98
C HIS A 104 -17.72 1.90 5.86
N GLU A 105 -18.39 1.50 6.95
CA GLU A 105 -18.95 2.43 7.94
C GLU A 105 -17.84 3.11 8.74
N LEU A 106 -16.86 2.32 9.20
CA LEU A 106 -15.69 2.82 9.95
C LEU A 106 -14.81 3.75 9.09
N ALA A 107 -14.74 3.48 7.80
CA ALA A 107 -14.00 4.25 6.81
C ALA A 107 -14.72 5.51 6.34
N HIS A 108 -16.04 5.63 6.57
CA HIS A 108 -16.85 6.74 6.07
C HIS A 108 -16.33 8.08 6.58
N ASP A 109 -16.04 9.01 5.67
CA ASP A 109 -15.45 10.34 5.91
C ASP A 109 -14.08 10.35 6.65
N ARG A 110 -13.56 9.17 7.00
CA ARG A 110 -12.29 9.00 7.72
C ARG A 110 -11.19 8.43 6.86
N LEU A 111 -11.50 7.64 5.84
CA LEU A 111 -10.53 7.11 4.88
C LEU A 111 -10.65 7.86 3.56
N HIS A 112 -9.52 8.30 3.02
CA HIS A 112 -9.44 8.97 1.72
C HIS A 112 -8.60 8.11 0.77
N VAL A 113 -9.25 7.46 -0.18
CA VAL A 113 -8.57 6.65 -1.20
C VAL A 113 -8.28 7.53 -2.41
N SER A 114 -7.00 7.66 -2.76
CA SER A 114 -6.56 8.38 -3.95
C SER A 114 -6.57 7.48 -5.17
N ILE A 115 -7.22 7.98 -6.22
CA ILE A 115 -7.58 7.23 -7.41
C ILE A 115 -7.17 8.01 -8.64
N THR A 116 -6.35 7.40 -9.49
CA THR A 116 -5.92 8.03 -10.75
C THR A 116 -6.71 7.46 -11.92
N ASN A 117 -7.55 8.28 -12.54
CA ASN A 117 -8.23 7.90 -13.76
C ASN A 117 -7.20 7.70 -14.89
N THR A 118 -6.99 6.46 -15.32
CA THR A 118 -5.95 6.13 -16.31
C THR A 118 -6.21 6.69 -17.70
N ARG A 119 -7.48 6.92 -18.05
CA ARG A 119 -7.86 7.49 -19.35
C ARG A 119 -7.57 8.99 -19.43
N THR A 120 -7.76 9.71 -18.33
CA THR A 120 -7.65 11.19 -18.29
C THR A 120 -6.39 11.67 -17.56
N GLY A 121 -5.68 10.79 -16.85
CA GLY A 121 -4.56 11.12 -15.98
C GLY A 121 -4.93 11.89 -14.71
N ARG A 122 -6.22 12.15 -14.46
CA ARG A 122 -6.67 12.99 -13.33
C ARG A 122 -6.82 12.17 -12.06
N ASN A 123 -6.36 12.73 -10.94
CA ASN A 123 -6.52 12.14 -9.61
C ASN A 123 -7.80 12.63 -8.92
N CYS A 124 -8.48 11.76 -8.18
CA CYS A 124 -9.58 12.09 -7.28
C CYS A 124 -9.42 11.37 -5.93
N LEU A 125 -10.02 11.93 -4.89
CA LEU A 125 -10.11 11.31 -3.57
C LEU A 125 -11.53 10.82 -3.33
N VAL A 126 -11.67 9.57 -2.89
CA VAL A 126 -12.96 8.99 -2.48
C VAL A 126 -12.92 8.74 -0.98
N CYS A 127 -13.93 9.26 -0.26
CA CYS A 127 -14.05 9.12 1.19
C CYS A 127 -15.39 8.55 1.68
N ARG A 128 -16.32 8.29 0.75
CA ARG A 128 -17.65 7.73 1.05
C ARG A 128 -17.78 6.37 0.40
N PHE A 129 -18.14 5.38 1.22
CA PHE A 129 -18.27 3.99 0.80
C PHE A 129 -19.67 3.49 1.19
N PRO A 130 -20.62 3.39 0.25
CA PRO A 130 -21.99 2.96 0.55
C PRO A 130 -22.07 1.47 0.95
N SER A 131 -21.05 0.68 0.65
CA SER A 131 -20.97 -0.73 1.03
C SER A 131 -19.52 -1.18 1.23
N ARG A 132 -19.33 -2.29 1.94
CA ARG A 132 -18.04 -2.97 2.06
C ARG A 132 -17.45 -3.34 0.71
N GLU A 133 -18.30 -3.79 -0.20
CA GLU A 133 -17.91 -4.11 -1.57
C GLU A 133 -17.33 -2.88 -2.27
N HIS A 134 -17.99 -1.73 -2.15
CA HIS A 134 -17.53 -0.49 -2.76
C HIS A 134 -16.17 -0.06 -2.22
N LEU A 135 -15.94 -0.20 -0.90
CA LEU A 135 -14.62 0.06 -0.29
C LEU A 135 -13.54 -0.87 -0.87
N ILE A 136 -13.81 -2.18 -0.91
CA ILE A 136 -12.86 -3.18 -1.41
C ILE A 136 -12.51 -2.92 -2.88
N GLN A 137 -13.51 -2.59 -3.71
CA GLN A 137 -13.28 -2.22 -5.11
C GLN A 137 -12.33 -1.02 -5.25
N HIS A 138 -12.47 0.00 -4.41
CA HIS A 138 -11.62 1.20 -4.46
C HIS A 138 -10.20 0.93 -3.97
N ILE A 139 -10.00 -0.03 -3.06
CA ILE A 139 -8.68 -0.48 -2.61
C ILE A 139 -7.97 -1.31 -3.69
N LEU A 140 -8.69 -2.25 -4.32
CA LEU A 140 -8.13 -3.23 -5.26
C LEU A 140 -7.96 -2.67 -6.67
N ALA A 141 -8.94 -1.91 -7.14
CA ALA A 141 -9.03 -1.44 -8.51
C ALA A 141 -9.58 -0.01 -8.53
N PRO A 142 -8.80 0.97 -8.04
CA PRO A 142 -9.20 2.38 -8.02
C PRO A 142 -9.64 2.89 -9.42
N ASN A 143 -9.19 2.25 -10.50
CA ASN A 143 -9.44 2.69 -11.88
C ASN A 143 -10.76 2.22 -12.52
N SER A 144 -11.64 1.48 -11.83
CA SER A 144 -12.72 0.72 -12.49
C SER A 144 -14.13 1.33 -12.47
N ALA A 145 -14.40 2.39 -11.69
CA ALA A 145 -15.74 2.97 -11.62
C ALA A 145 -15.91 4.19 -12.54
N PRO A 146 -16.95 4.26 -13.41
CA PRO A 146 -17.38 5.54 -13.97
C PRO A 146 -17.84 6.41 -12.80
N ILE A 147 -17.17 7.56 -12.63
CA ILE A 147 -17.46 8.55 -11.58
C ILE A 147 -18.90 9.04 -11.78
N GLN A 148 -19.87 8.40 -11.11
CA GLN A 148 -21.16 9.03 -10.87
C GLN A 148 -20.90 10.16 -9.88
N ALA A 149 -21.04 11.37 -10.38
CA ALA A 149 -20.87 12.67 -9.73
C ALA A 149 -21.02 12.64 -8.20
N ALA A 150 -19.89 12.49 -7.48
CA ALA A 150 -19.75 13.02 -6.13
C ALA A 150 -19.45 14.52 -6.27
N THR A 151 -20.47 15.29 -6.68
CA THR A 151 -20.42 16.75 -6.61
C THR A 151 -20.53 17.19 -5.15
N ALA A 152 -19.60 18.07 -4.80
CA ALA A 152 -19.64 19.10 -3.77
C ALA A 152 -19.41 18.67 -2.31
N GLY A 153 -18.26 19.13 -1.79
CA GLY A 153 -18.19 19.61 -0.40
C GLY A 153 -16.95 19.20 0.38
N GLY A 154 -15.79 19.77 0.04
CA GLY A 154 -14.67 19.89 0.99
C GLY A 154 -13.66 18.74 1.00
N CYS A 155 -12.94 18.53 -0.09
CA CYS A 155 -11.71 17.74 -0.05
C CYS A 155 -10.52 18.69 0.18
N PHE A 156 -9.71 18.38 1.19
CA PHE A 156 -8.47 19.03 1.61
C PHE A 156 -7.81 19.90 0.52
N GLY A 157 -7.89 21.22 0.69
CA GLY A 157 -7.08 22.18 -0.05
C GLY A 157 -5.64 22.11 0.44
N GLY A 158 -4.85 21.22 -0.15
CA GLY A 158 -3.41 21.24 -0.09
C GLY A 158 -2.90 21.39 -1.51
N ASP A 159 -2.26 22.52 -1.81
CA ASP A 159 -1.67 22.84 -3.11
C ASP A 159 -0.72 21.72 -3.56
N SER A 160 -1.23 20.82 -4.40
CA SER A 160 -0.43 19.78 -5.03
C SER A 160 0.25 20.37 -6.26
N SER A 161 1.28 21.18 -6.00
CA SER A 161 2.24 21.55 -7.04
C SER A 161 3.16 20.36 -7.32
N THR A 162 3.36 20.09 -8.61
CA THR A 162 4.27 19.13 -9.24
C THR A 162 3.69 17.75 -9.56
N LEU A 163 2.94 17.74 -10.68
CA LEU A 163 2.73 16.57 -11.53
C LEU A 163 4.07 15.91 -11.90
N HIS A 164 4.16 14.60 -11.74
CA HIS A 164 4.56 13.63 -12.77
C HIS A 164 4.20 12.23 -12.25
N LEU A 165 2.91 11.87 -12.27
CA LEU A 165 2.40 10.56 -11.81
C LEU A 165 1.99 9.66 -12.98
N LEU A 166 2.90 9.49 -13.93
CA LEU A 166 2.98 8.29 -14.78
C LEU A 166 4.01 7.32 -14.19
N PRO A 167 3.73 6.63 -13.05
CA PRO A 167 4.35 5.31 -12.91
C PRO A 167 3.52 4.21 -12.24
N THR A 168 2.26 4.35 -11.82
CA THR A 168 1.70 3.32 -10.90
C THR A 168 1.50 1.94 -11.53
N LEU A 169 1.18 1.85 -12.83
CA LEU A 169 1.23 0.59 -13.59
C LEU A 169 2.57 0.40 -14.32
N SER A 170 3.23 1.50 -14.71
CA SER A 170 4.48 1.48 -15.46
C SER A 170 5.68 1.09 -14.60
N VAL A 171 5.74 1.43 -13.30
CA VAL A 171 6.76 0.96 -12.35
C VAL A 171 6.52 -0.49 -11.97
N LEU A 172 5.27 -0.94 -11.84
CA LEU A 172 4.99 -2.35 -11.60
C LEU A 172 5.44 -3.22 -12.78
N LEU A 173 5.16 -2.77 -14.02
CA LEU A 173 5.59 -3.44 -15.26
C LEU A 173 7.09 -3.25 -15.58
N HIS A 174 7.68 -2.09 -15.29
CA HIS A 174 9.10 -1.81 -15.57
C HIS A 174 10.04 -2.48 -14.55
N GLN A 175 9.65 -2.58 -13.27
CA GLN A 175 10.39 -3.35 -12.26
C GLN A 175 10.31 -4.87 -12.54
N PHE A 176 9.21 -5.35 -13.14
CA PHE A 176 9.13 -6.74 -13.63
C PHE A 176 10.00 -6.96 -14.88
N ARG A 177 10.03 -6.02 -15.81
CA ARG A 177 10.80 -6.12 -17.07
C ARG A 177 12.31 -6.05 -16.86
N LEU A 178 12.79 -5.29 -15.87
CA LEU A 178 14.22 -5.17 -15.57
C LEU A 178 14.81 -6.42 -14.89
N ARG A 179 13.98 -7.24 -14.22
CA ARG A 179 14.43 -8.47 -13.55
C ARG A 179 14.49 -9.70 -14.47
N SER A 180 13.78 -9.69 -15.59
CA SER A 180 13.80 -10.78 -16.59
C SER A 180 15.01 -10.76 -17.53
N SER A 181 15.83 -9.70 -17.53
CA SER A 181 16.93 -9.49 -18.50
C SER A 181 18.35 -9.43 -17.91
N GLY A 182 18.60 -9.98 -16.72
CA GLY A 182 19.87 -9.82 -16.01
C GLY A 182 20.62 -11.10 -15.64
N ILE A 183 20.96 -11.98 -16.60
CA ILE A 183 22.08 -12.93 -16.45
C ILE A 183 23.20 -12.49 -17.39
N ARG A 184 24.26 -11.86 -16.85
CA ARG A 184 25.69 -12.16 -17.08
C ARG A 184 26.62 -11.17 -16.35
N SER A 185 27.50 -11.76 -15.53
CA SER A 185 28.88 -11.42 -15.14
C SER A 185 29.49 -10.08 -15.59
N THR A 186 30.16 -9.36 -14.67
CA THR A 186 31.63 -9.26 -14.63
C THR A 186 32.10 -8.59 -13.33
N ALA A 187 33.30 -8.99 -12.91
CA ALA A 187 33.99 -8.62 -11.68
C ALA A 187 34.71 -7.25 -11.75
N GLY A 188 34.99 -6.66 -10.57
CA GLY A 188 36.20 -5.83 -10.37
C GLY A 188 36.01 -4.40 -9.84
N GLY A 189 36.72 -4.07 -8.74
CA GLY A 189 37.17 -2.72 -8.33
C GLY A 189 36.28 -2.00 -7.30
N SER A 190 36.60 -1.91 -6.00
CA SER A 190 37.70 -1.21 -5.28
C SER A 190 37.46 0.29 -4.99
N ARG A 191 37.25 0.58 -3.68
CA ARG A 191 37.48 1.82 -2.88
C ARG A 191 36.52 3.01 -3.05
N ARG A 192 36.19 3.84 -2.04
CA ARG A 192 36.09 3.82 -0.55
C ARG A 192 35.41 5.19 -0.17
N PRO A 193 35.14 5.55 1.12
CA PRO A 193 33.84 6.02 1.60
C PRO A 193 33.73 7.53 1.83
N VAL A 194 32.52 8.02 2.12
CA VAL A 194 32.30 9.33 2.76
C VAL A 194 31.37 9.11 3.98
N ASP A 195 31.74 9.76 5.07
CA ASP A 195 31.30 9.58 6.46
C ASP A 195 29.83 10.00 6.75
N GLU A 196 29.18 9.18 7.61
CA GLU A 196 28.25 9.43 8.74
C GLU A 196 27.35 10.69 8.86
N PRO A 197 26.19 10.66 9.58
CA PRO A 197 25.98 9.89 10.82
C PRO A 197 24.68 9.06 10.98
N SER A 198 24.85 7.98 11.75
CA SER A 198 23.89 7.33 12.66
C SER A 198 22.75 8.24 13.16
N VAL A 199 21.48 7.79 13.26
CA VAL A 199 20.94 6.88 14.28
C VAL A 199 19.51 6.49 13.85
N PHE A 200 19.23 5.20 13.59
CA PHE A 200 17.95 4.47 13.79
C PHE A 200 17.99 3.13 13.02
N ALA A 201 18.93 2.25 13.38
CA ALA A 201 18.96 0.88 12.84
C ALA A 201 19.79 -0.03 13.73
N ARG A 202 19.38 -0.19 14.99
CA ARG A 202 19.79 -1.33 15.82
C ARG A 202 18.57 -1.83 16.59
N ASP A 203 18.48 -3.15 16.67
CA ASP A 203 17.49 -3.94 17.40
C ASP A 203 16.23 -4.39 16.64
N VAL A 204 16.45 -5.00 15.46
CA VAL A 204 15.65 -6.17 15.05
C VAL A 204 16.60 -7.36 14.94
N HIS A 205 16.66 -8.14 16.02
CA HIS A 205 17.42 -9.38 16.09
C HIS A 205 16.64 -10.48 15.35
N TRP A 206 17.21 -11.06 14.29
CA TRP A 206 16.62 -12.16 13.53
C TRP A 206 17.44 -13.44 13.71
N PRO A 207 17.27 -14.21 14.81
CA PRO A 207 17.91 -15.49 14.93
C PRO A 207 17.12 -16.55 14.14
N HIS A 208 17.86 -17.37 13.40
CA HIS A 208 17.45 -18.57 12.65
C HIS A 208 17.08 -18.40 11.17
N LEU A 209 18.10 -18.20 10.32
CA LEU A 209 18.07 -18.71 8.92
C LEU A 209 19.45 -18.66 8.25
N LEU A 210 20.47 -19.30 8.86
CA LEU A 210 21.70 -19.71 8.17
C LEU A 210 22.20 -21.03 8.80
N ARG A 211 21.75 -22.14 8.23
CA ARG A 211 22.47 -23.43 8.22
C ARG A 211 22.49 -23.86 6.76
N GLU A 212 23.62 -23.65 6.12
CA GLU A 212 24.47 -24.65 5.44
C GLU A 212 25.75 -23.96 4.97
#